data_AF-A0A1L9SU20-F1
#
_entry.id   AF-A0A1L9SU20-F1
#
_cell.length_a   1.000
_cell.length_b   1.000
_cell.length_c   1.000
_cell.angle_alpha   90.00
_cell.angle_beta   90.00
_cell.angle_gamma   90.00
#
_symmetry.space_group_name_H-M   'P 1'
#
loop_
_entity.id
_entity.type
_entity.pdbx_description
1 polymer ?
#
loop_
_entity_poly.entity_id
_entity_poly.type
_entity_poly.pdbx_seq_one_letter_code
_entity_poly.pdbx_strand_id
1 'polypeptide(L)'
;MSIRLARAEDVPIILEFIRGLAEYEDALEEVIATEKSLLETLSFDTSPTSPTSTNSHKNIYTALITPVNETVPVGMALYFYSIYLEDLYIQPSARRSGYGLRLLEFLAGQVMAVRGVRLEWSVLRASRSGLAFYESERVGAKRLEEWVGMVVEGDALERLARQRVERRE
;
A
#
# COMPACT_ATOMS: atom_id res chain seq x y z
N MET A 1 16.93 18.70 2.66
CA MET A 1 16.07 17.54 2.95
C MET A 1 15.79 16.84 1.63
N SER A 2 16.12 15.56 1.50
CA SER A 2 15.90 14.77 0.29
C SER A 2 15.16 13.48 0.64
N ILE A 3 14.26 13.05 -0.24
CA ILE A 3 13.64 11.73 -0.20
C ILE A 3 14.23 10.95 -1.37
N ARG A 4 14.66 9.72 -1.11
CA ARG A 4 15.18 8.79 -2.12
C ARG A 4 14.54 7.43 -1.92
N LEU A 5 14.52 6.62 -2.97
CA LEU A 5 14.17 5.23 -2.86
C LEU A 5 15.24 4.48 -2.04
N ALA A 6 14.79 3.41 -1.38
CA ALA A 6 15.65 2.54 -0.60
C ALA A 6 16.61 1.77 -1.50
N ARG A 7 17.79 1.47 -0.96
CA ARG A 7 18.81 0.60 -1.54
C ARG A 7 18.97 -0.62 -0.66
N ALA A 8 19.58 -1.68 -1.19
CA ALA A 8 19.85 -2.90 -0.42
C ALA A 8 20.64 -2.63 0.87
N GLU A 9 21.52 -1.63 0.87
CA GLU A 9 22.28 -1.19 2.05
C GLU A 9 21.41 -0.59 3.17
N ASP A 10 20.18 -0.18 2.88
CA ASP A 10 19.24 0.36 3.88
C ASP A 10 18.44 -0.73 4.60
N VAL A 11 18.55 -2.00 4.21
CA VAL A 11 17.74 -3.09 4.81
C VAL A 11 17.87 -3.19 6.33
N PRO A 12 19.06 -3.08 6.94
CA PRO A 12 19.18 -3.12 8.40
C PRO A 12 18.37 -2.03 9.11
N ILE A 13 18.40 -0.79 8.59
CA ILE A 13 17.65 0.33 9.19
C ILE A 13 16.15 0.23 8.89
N ILE A 14 15.76 -0.33 7.74
CA ILE A 14 14.35 -0.60 7.42
C ILE A 14 13.79 -1.64 8.40
N LEU A 15 14.53 -2.71 8.68
CA LEU A 15 14.11 -3.72 9.66
C LEU A 15 13.98 -3.12 11.07
N GLU A 16 14.89 -2.22 11.46
CA GLU A 16 14.76 -1.46 12.71
C GLU A 16 13.47 -0.65 12.75
N PHE A 17 13.11 0.04 11.67
CA PHE A 17 11.88 0.84 11.60
C PHE A 17 10.61 0.00 11.60
N ILE A 18 10.61 -1.15 10.92
CA ILE A 18 9.48 -2.11 10.97
C ILE A 18 9.26 -2.57 12.41
N ARG A 19 10.33 -2.97 13.11
CA ARG A 19 10.25 -3.37 14.52
C ARG A 19 9.79 -2.22 15.42
N GLY A 20 10.31 -1.01 15.17
CA GLY A 20 9.91 0.18 15.92
C GLY A 20 8.45 0.59 15.70
N LEU A 21 7.89 0.33 14.52
CA LEU A 21 6.47 0.50 14.25
C LEU A 21 5.65 -0.58 14.96
N ALA A 22 6.03 -1.84 14.81
CA ALA A 22 5.33 -2.96 15.45
C ALA A 22 5.33 -2.85 16.98
N GLU A 23 6.41 -2.35 17.60
CA GLU A 23 6.44 -2.03 19.03
C GLU A 23 5.44 -0.91 19.40
N TYR A 24 5.30 0.11 18.56
CA TYR A 24 4.31 1.17 18.77
C TYR A 24 2.86 0.67 18.62
N GLU A 25 2.65 -0.36 17.82
CA GLU A 25 1.34 -0.96 17.53
C GLU A 25 1.00 -2.18 18.39
N ASP A 26 1.87 -2.54 19.34
CA ASP A 26 1.74 -3.74 20.21
C ASP A 26 1.67 -5.06 19.40
N ALA A 27 2.42 -5.12 18.30
CA ALA A 27 2.44 -6.22 17.33
C ALA A 27 3.86 -6.75 17.04
N LEU A 28 4.82 -6.52 17.95
CA LEU A 28 6.23 -6.88 17.71
C LEU A 28 6.45 -8.38 17.45
N GLU A 29 5.61 -9.22 18.05
CA GLU A 29 5.61 -10.68 17.87
C GLU A 29 5.11 -11.15 16.50
N GLU A 30 4.42 -10.30 15.76
CA GLU A 30 3.98 -10.57 14.38
C GLU A 30 5.09 -10.28 13.36
N VAL A 31 6.19 -9.64 13.77
CA VAL A 31 7.33 -9.33 12.90
C VAL A 31 8.14 -10.58 12.59
N ILE A 32 7.78 -11.25 11.50
CA ILE A 32 8.53 -12.38 10.93
C ILE A 32 9.63 -11.95 9.93
N ALA A 33 9.68 -10.65 9.60
CA ALA A 33 10.64 -10.12 8.65
C ALA A 33 12.08 -10.28 9.14
N THR A 34 12.96 -10.70 8.24
CA THR A 34 14.41 -10.77 8.44
C THR A 34 15.11 -9.93 7.38
N GLU A 35 16.37 -9.54 7.59
CA GLU A 35 17.13 -8.82 6.56
C GLU A 35 17.16 -9.59 5.23
N LYS A 36 17.34 -10.92 5.30
CA LYS A 36 17.32 -11.79 4.13
C LYS A 36 15.96 -11.74 3.40
N SER A 37 14.85 -11.91 4.13
CA SER A 37 13.53 -11.89 3.50
C SER A 37 13.22 -10.51 2.89
N LEU A 38 13.65 -9.42 3.53
CA LEU A 38 13.47 -8.07 3.00
C LEU A 38 14.31 -7.82 1.75
N LEU A 39 15.53 -8.35 1.68
CA LEU A 39 16.36 -8.30 0.46
C LEU A 39 15.71 -9.06 -0.72
N GLU A 40 14.98 -10.15 -0.42
CA GLU A 40 14.31 -10.97 -1.43
C GLU A 40 12.98 -10.36 -1.91
N THR A 41 12.29 -9.57 -1.08
CA THR A 41 10.93 -9.08 -1.36
C THR A 41 10.85 -7.59 -1.70
N LEU A 42 11.70 -6.74 -1.13
CA LEU A 42 11.65 -5.30 -1.39
C LEU A 42 12.18 -4.96 -2.78
N SER A 43 11.53 -3.98 -3.41
CA SER A 43 12.07 -3.34 -4.61
C SER A 43 13.08 -2.27 -4.21
N PHE A 44 14.27 -2.33 -4.79
CA PHE A 44 15.33 -1.35 -4.55
C PHE A 44 15.55 -0.47 -5.77
N ASP A 45 16.12 0.71 -5.54
CA ASP A 45 16.58 1.56 -6.62
C ASP A 45 17.76 0.90 -7.35
N THR A 46 17.54 0.42 -8.58
CA THR A 46 18.56 -0.24 -9.40
C THR A 46 19.23 0.70 -10.43
N SER A 47 18.88 1.99 -10.48
CA SER A 47 19.34 2.93 -11.51
C SER A 47 19.82 4.26 -10.92
N PRO A 48 20.95 4.84 -11.39
CA PRO A 48 21.35 6.20 -11.06
C PRO A 48 20.49 7.29 -11.74
N THR A 49 19.44 6.91 -12.49
CA THR A 49 18.64 7.83 -13.30
C THR A 49 17.16 7.74 -12.94
N SER A 50 16.69 8.85 -12.38
CA SER A 50 15.34 9.23 -11.93
C SER A 50 14.15 8.42 -12.49
N PRO A 51 13.18 8.03 -11.64
CA PRO A 51 11.95 7.38 -12.06
C PRO A 51 10.94 8.44 -12.53
N THR A 52 11.07 8.89 -13.78
CA THR A 52 9.98 9.63 -14.46
C THR A 52 9.80 9.05 -15.85
N SER A 53 9.39 7.78 -15.93
CA SER A 53 8.78 7.25 -17.15
C SER A 53 7.31 7.64 -17.13
N THR A 54 7.00 8.82 -17.66
CA THR A 54 5.62 9.26 -17.91
C THR A 54 5.06 8.54 -19.13
N ASN A 55 4.76 7.24 -18.99
CA ASN A 55 3.93 6.57 -19.97
C ASN A 55 2.47 6.90 -19.69
N SER A 56 1.83 7.55 -20.65
CA SER A 56 0.43 8.00 -20.62
C SER A 56 -0.55 6.83 -20.75
N HIS A 57 -0.50 5.86 -19.83
CA HIS A 57 -1.51 4.82 -19.76
C HIS A 57 -2.78 5.38 -19.11
N LYS A 58 -3.93 4.99 -19.66
CA LYS A 58 -5.23 5.18 -18.97
C LYS A 58 -5.20 4.22 -17.77
N ASN A 59 -5.41 4.73 -16.55
CA ASN A 59 -5.19 3.94 -15.32
C ASN A 59 -6.44 3.26 -14.77
N ILE A 60 -7.59 3.41 -15.42
CA ILE A 60 -8.82 2.70 -15.08
C ILE A 60 -9.00 1.60 -16.11
N TYR A 61 -9.14 0.39 -15.61
CA TYR A 61 -9.28 -0.83 -16.38
C TYR A 61 -10.60 -1.51 -16.02
N THR A 62 -11.21 -2.15 -17.00
CA THR A 62 -12.45 -2.89 -16.83
C THR A 62 -12.26 -4.27 -17.43
N ALA A 63 -12.31 -5.31 -16.59
CA ALA A 63 -12.45 -6.68 -17.05
C ALA A 63 -13.95 -7.01 -17.09
N LEU A 64 -14.39 -7.71 -18.13
CA LEU A 64 -15.76 -8.21 -18.28
C LEU A 64 -15.71 -9.72 -18.37
N ILE A 65 -16.66 -10.42 -17.74
CA ILE A 65 -16.81 -11.87 -17.83
C ILE A 65 -18.06 -12.21 -18.65
N THR A 66 -17.89 -13.04 -19.67
CA THR A 66 -18.96 -13.55 -20.53
C THR A 66 -18.97 -15.08 -20.44
N PRO A 67 -20.10 -15.72 -20.14
CA PRO A 67 -20.21 -17.18 -20.15
C PRO A 67 -19.92 -17.77 -21.52
N VAL A 68 -19.49 -19.02 -21.54
CA VAL A 68 -19.23 -19.75 -22.79
C VAL A 68 -20.53 -19.86 -23.58
N ASN A 69 -20.49 -19.56 -24.89
CA ASN A 69 -21.64 -19.51 -25.81
C ASN A 69 -22.63 -18.35 -25.60
N GLU A 70 -22.28 -17.36 -24.77
CA GLU A 70 -23.02 -16.10 -24.68
C GLU A 70 -22.24 -14.96 -25.33
N THR A 71 -22.95 -13.90 -25.74
CA THR A 71 -22.35 -12.70 -26.34
C THR A 71 -22.42 -11.48 -25.43
N VAL A 72 -23.18 -11.56 -24.33
CA VAL A 72 -23.40 -10.48 -23.38
C VAL A 72 -22.64 -10.76 -22.09
N PRO A 73 -21.74 -9.86 -21.63
CA PRO A 73 -21.09 -10.02 -20.34
C PRO A 73 -22.10 -10.07 -19.20
N VAL A 74 -21.85 -10.96 -18.24
CA VAL A 74 -22.68 -11.14 -17.03
C VAL A 74 -22.04 -10.53 -15.79
N GLY A 75 -20.80 -10.03 -15.89
CA GLY A 75 -20.11 -9.41 -14.77
C GLY A 75 -18.95 -8.51 -15.20
N MET A 76 -18.48 -7.72 -14.24
CA MET A 76 -17.43 -6.71 -14.44
C MET A 76 -16.52 -6.62 -13.21
N ALA A 77 -15.22 -6.43 -13.44
CA ALA A 77 -14.27 -5.93 -12.44
C ALA A 77 -13.65 -4.62 -12.93
N LEU A 78 -13.91 -3.52 -12.23
CA LEU A 78 -13.32 -2.21 -12.47
C LEU A 78 -12.15 -2.02 -11.51
N TYR A 79 -10.95 -1.74 -12.01
CA TYR A 79 -9.76 -1.58 -11.19
C TYR A 79 -8.87 -0.45 -11.71
N PHE A 80 -8.02 0.09 -10.84
CA PHE A 80 -7.03 1.09 -11.18
C PHE A 80 -5.77 0.94 -10.33
N TYR A 81 -4.66 1.50 -10.79
CA TYR A 81 -3.44 1.57 -9.98
C TYR A 81 -3.55 2.72 -8.99
N SER A 82 -3.60 2.41 -7.70
CA SER A 82 -3.45 3.35 -6.59
C SER A 82 -2.16 3.06 -5.83
N ILE A 83 -1.73 4.01 -5.01
CA ILE A 83 -0.72 3.73 -3.99
C ILE A 83 -1.48 3.40 -2.70
N TYR A 84 -1.23 2.20 -2.16
CA TYR A 84 -1.57 1.85 -0.79
C TYR A 84 -0.30 2.02 0.06
N LEU A 85 -0.37 2.90 1.05
CA LEU A 85 0.68 3.10 2.04
C LEU A 85 0.45 2.09 3.16
N GLU A 86 1.28 1.05 3.16
CA GLU A 86 1.28 -0.01 4.18
C GLU A 86 1.76 0.56 5.53
N ASP A 87 3.04 0.94 5.59
CA ASP A 87 3.69 1.40 6.82
C ASP A 87 4.18 2.85 6.71
N LEU A 88 3.86 3.65 7.73
CA LEU A 88 4.43 4.99 7.92
C LEU A 88 5.00 5.13 9.32
N TYR A 89 6.32 5.08 9.42
CA TYR A 89 7.02 5.21 10.68
C TYR A 89 7.96 6.42 10.70
N ILE A 90 7.92 7.17 11.80
CA ILE A 90 8.91 8.18 12.15
C ILE A 90 9.43 7.83 13.54
N GLN A 91 10.75 7.71 13.66
CA GLN A 91 11.41 7.48 14.95
C GLN A 91 10.91 8.46 16.02
N PRO A 92 10.66 8.02 17.26
CA PRO A 92 10.08 8.86 18.32
C PRO A 92 10.78 10.21 18.51
N SER A 93 12.11 10.23 18.45
CA SER A 93 12.94 11.44 18.58
C SER A 93 12.78 12.46 17.45
N ALA A 94 12.30 12.03 16.28
CA ALA A 94 12.09 12.87 15.10
C ALA A 94 10.61 13.23 14.85
N ARG A 95 9.68 12.76 15.71
CA ARG A 95 8.25 13.07 15.57
C ARG A 95 7.99 14.56 15.79
N ARG A 96 6.85 15.04 15.25
CA ARG A 96 6.43 16.46 15.29
C ARG A 96 7.35 17.45 14.56
N SER A 97 8.35 16.95 13.82
CA SER A 97 9.24 17.75 12.95
C SER A 97 8.79 17.81 11.49
N GLY A 98 7.60 17.30 11.17
CA GLY A 98 7.00 17.37 9.83
C GLY A 98 7.41 16.26 8.85
N TYR A 99 8.29 15.32 9.24
CA TYR A 99 8.76 14.25 8.35
C TYR A 99 7.63 13.34 7.82
N GLY A 100 6.66 12.97 8.67
CA GLY A 100 5.51 12.16 8.24
C GLY A 100 4.68 12.84 7.15
N LEU A 101 4.45 14.16 7.29
CA LEU A 101 3.76 14.94 6.27
C LEU A 101 4.56 14.97 4.96
N ARG A 102 5.89 15.12 5.02
CA ARG A 102 6.73 15.12 3.82
C ARG A 102 6.71 13.78 3.07
N LEU A 103 6.64 12.66 3.78
CA LEU A 103 6.48 11.35 3.15
C LEU A 103 5.12 11.21 2.46
N LEU A 104 4.04 11.70 3.09
CA LEU A 104 2.72 11.74 2.46
C LEU A 104 2.68 12.65 1.23
N GLU A 105 3.28 13.84 1.29
CA GLU A 105 3.42 14.75 0.14
C GLU A 105 4.17 14.08 -1.02
N PHE A 106 5.26 13.36 -0.72
CA PHE A 106 6.02 12.61 -1.72
C PHE A 106 5.15 11.54 -2.40
N LEU A 107 4.43 10.73 -1.62
CA LEU A 107 3.53 9.68 -2.17
C LEU A 107 2.38 10.28 -2.98
N ALA A 108 1.77 11.37 -2.51
CA ALA A 108 0.76 12.09 -3.27
C ALA A 108 1.33 12.57 -4.63
N GLY A 109 2.57 13.08 -4.64
CA GLY A 109 3.28 13.41 -5.87
C GLY A 109 3.45 12.22 -6.82
N GLN A 110 3.77 11.03 -6.29
CA GLN A 110 3.87 9.80 -7.09
C GLN A 110 2.52 9.39 -7.69
N VAL A 111 1.44 9.42 -6.89
CA VAL A 111 0.06 9.17 -7.38
C VAL A 111 -0.26 10.12 -8.53
N MET A 112 0.01 11.42 -8.36
CA MET A 112 -0.27 12.42 -9.38
C MET A 112 0.58 12.24 -10.64
N ALA A 113 1.86 11.84 -10.50
CA ALA A 113 2.76 11.62 -11.63
C ALA A 113 2.25 10.52 -12.57
N VAL A 114 1.61 9.50 -12.02
CA VAL A 114 0.98 8.44 -12.82
C VAL A 114 -0.48 8.74 -13.16
N ARG A 115 -1.03 9.92 -12.85
CA ARG A 115 -2.48 10.23 -12.96
C ARG A 115 -3.36 9.23 -12.20
N GLY A 116 -2.86 8.69 -11.11
CA GLY A 116 -3.66 8.00 -10.11
C GLY A 116 -4.60 9.00 -9.43
N VAL A 117 -5.66 8.48 -8.83
CA VAL A 117 -6.72 9.30 -8.22
C VAL A 117 -6.79 9.15 -6.71
N ARG A 118 -5.99 8.25 -6.13
CA ARG A 118 -6.12 7.87 -4.72
C ARG A 118 -4.81 7.41 -4.10
N LEU A 119 -4.54 7.92 -2.91
CA LEU A 119 -3.58 7.42 -1.93
C LEU A 119 -4.40 6.88 -0.75
N GLU A 120 -4.18 5.63 -0.37
CA GLU A 120 -4.94 4.94 0.67
C GLU A 120 -4.01 4.36 1.72
N TRP A 121 -4.47 4.25 2.97
CA TRP A 121 -3.79 3.54 4.06
C TRP A 121 -4.82 3.14 5.12
N SER A 122 -4.46 2.18 5.96
CA SER A 122 -5.17 1.86 7.18
C SER A 122 -4.51 2.57 8.37
N VAL A 123 -5.30 2.81 9.41
CA VAL A 123 -4.80 3.34 10.69
C VAL A 123 -5.51 2.60 11.81
N LEU A 124 -4.78 2.25 12.86
CA LEU A 124 -5.37 1.64 14.04
C LEU A 124 -6.51 2.52 14.58
N ARG A 125 -7.69 1.91 14.77
CA ARG A 125 -8.89 2.60 15.28
C ARG A 125 -8.63 3.34 16.59
N ALA A 126 -7.75 2.80 17.43
CA ALA A 126 -7.37 3.38 18.72
C ALA A 126 -6.42 4.59 18.62
N SER A 127 -5.79 4.81 17.46
CA SER A 127 -4.78 5.87 17.25
C SER A 127 -5.44 7.25 17.09
N ARG A 128 -5.87 7.85 18.19
CA ARG A 128 -6.49 9.20 18.18
C ARG A 128 -5.57 10.26 17.57
N SER A 129 -4.27 10.18 17.85
CA SER A 129 -3.26 11.10 17.31
C SER A 129 -3.04 10.91 15.81
N GLY A 130 -2.99 9.64 15.35
CA GLY A 130 -2.89 9.31 13.92
C GLY A 130 -4.12 9.80 13.15
N LEU A 131 -5.31 9.49 13.66
CA LEU A 131 -6.58 9.95 13.06
C LEU A 131 -6.63 11.47 12.94
N ALA A 132 -6.36 12.21 14.03
CA ALA A 132 -6.37 13.67 14.00
C ALA A 132 -5.32 14.27 13.04
N PHE A 133 -4.15 13.63 12.92
CA PHE A 133 -3.12 14.05 11.96
C PHE A 133 -3.59 13.86 10.52
N TYR A 134 -4.12 12.68 10.18
CA TYR A 134 -4.57 12.35 8.82
C TYR A 134 -5.81 13.16 8.40
N GLU A 135 -6.73 13.44 9.33
CA GLU A 135 -7.94 14.23 9.07
C GLU A 135 -7.70 15.75 9.08
N SER A 136 -6.50 16.19 9.51
CA SER A 136 -6.16 17.61 9.50
C SER A 136 -6.25 18.20 8.09
N GLU A 137 -6.52 19.51 7.99
CA GLU A 137 -6.59 20.23 6.70
C GLU A 137 -5.32 20.10 5.85
N ARG A 138 -4.17 19.81 6.48
CA ARG A 138 -2.89 19.62 5.79
C ARG A 138 -2.83 18.32 4.99
N VAL A 139 -3.44 17.25 5.50
CA VAL A 139 -3.46 15.94 4.83
C VAL A 139 -4.79 15.74 4.09
N GLY A 140 -5.91 16.12 4.71
CA GLY A 140 -7.24 16.09 4.11
C GLY A 140 -7.81 14.69 3.90
N ALA A 141 -7.31 13.68 4.62
CA ALA A 141 -7.84 12.33 4.51
C ALA A 141 -9.26 12.25 5.09
N LYS A 142 -10.09 11.40 4.49
CA LYS A 142 -11.45 11.11 4.95
C LYS A 142 -11.56 9.63 5.28
N ARG A 143 -12.24 9.30 6.38
CA ARG A 143 -12.57 7.91 6.71
C ARG A 143 -13.59 7.36 5.72
N LEU A 144 -13.44 6.09 5.38
CA LEU A 144 -14.45 5.33 4.66
C LEU A 144 -15.36 4.63 5.68
N GLU A 145 -16.41 5.29 6.15
CA GLU A 145 -17.25 4.74 7.23
C GLU A 145 -18.15 3.59 6.76
N GLU A 146 -18.55 3.60 5.49
CA GLU A 146 -19.45 2.59 4.91
C GLU A 146 -18.72 1.35 4.36
N TRP A 147 -17.39 1.38 4.30
CA TRP A 147 -16.60 0.33 3.67
C TRP A 147 -15.89 -0.51 4.73
N VAL A 148 -15.98 -1.84 4.58
CA VAL A 148 -15.28 -2.80 5.43
C VAL A 148 -14.09 -3.36 4.66
N GLY A 149 -12.90 -3.30 5.26
CA GLY A 149 -11.72 -3.98 4.74
C GLY A 149 -11.90 -5.49 4.85
N MET A 150 -11.66 -6.19 3.74
CA MET A 150 -11.73 -7.65 3.67
C MET A 150 -10.36 -8.19 3.31
N VAL A 151 -9.87 -9.18 4.05
CA VAL A 151 -8.57 -9.83 3.83
C VAL A 151 -8.78 -11.33 3.63
N VAL A 152 -8.01 -11.91 2.72
CA VAL A 152 -7.90 -13.37 2.56
C VAL A 152 -6.43 -13.72 2.65
N GLU A 153 -6.06 -14.51 3.65
CA GLU A 153 -4.67 -14.85 3.98
C GLU A 153 -4.52 -16.33 4.34
N GLY A 154 -3.27 -16.79 4.40
CA GLY A 154 -2.91 -18.17 4.73
C GLY A 154 -3.63 -19.21 3.86
N ASP A 155 -4.10 -20.30 4.48
CA ASP A 155 -4.77 -21.40 3.79
C ASP A 155 -6.01 -20.96 3.00
N ALA A 156 -6.69 -19.90 3.44
CA ALA A 156 -7.87 -19.39 2.72
C ALA A 156 -7.48 -18.82 1.35
N LEU A 157 -6.32 -18.16 1.26
CA LEU A 157 -5.78 -17.64 0.01
C LEU A 157 -5.38 -18.78 -0.93
N GLU A 158 -4.72 -19.81 -0.41
CA GLU A 158 -4.38 -21.00 -1.21
C GLU A 158 -5.62 -21.71 -1.76
N ARG A 159 -6.65 -21.89 -0.92
CA ARG A 159 -7.91 -22.48 -1.35
C ARG A 159 -8.58 -21.62 -2.43
N LEU A 160 -8.62 -20.31 -2.24
CA LEU A 160 -9.20 -19.38 -3.21
C LEU A 160 -8.50 -19.49 -4.56
N ALA A 161 -7.17 -19.55 -4.58
CA ALA A 161 -6.37 -19.70 -5.81
C ALA A 161 -6.61 -21.04 -6.54
N ARG A 162 -7.07 -22.08 -5.82
CA ARG A 162 -7.26 -23.44 -6.37
C ARG A 162 -8.72 -23.79 -6.67
N GLN A 163 -9.70 -22.92 -6.36
CA GLN A 163 -11.11 -23.18 -6.66
C GLN A 163 -11.33 -23.26 -8.17
N ARG A 164 -11.73 -24.45 -8.65
CA ARG A 164 -12.33 -24.60 -9.98
C ARG A 164 -13.85 -24.49 -9.83
N VAL A 165 -14.48 -23.60 -10.60
CA VAL A 165 -15.94 -23.51 -10.66
C VAL A 165 -16.46 -24.81 -11.29
N GLU A 166 -17.10 -25.66 -10.50
CA GLU A 166 -17.86 -26.78 -11.03
C GLU A 166 -19.06 -26.23 -11.79
N ARG A 167 -19.12 -26.49 -13.10
CA ARG A 167 -20.27 -26.14 -13.94
C ARG A 167 -21.49 -26.86 -13.37
N ARG A 168 -22.47 -26.12 -12.87
CA ARG A 168 -23.83 -26.65 -12.73
C ARG A 168 -24.46 -26.62 -14.12
N GLU A 169 -24.80 -27.81 -14.62
CA GLU A 169 -25.58 -28.02 -15.85
C GLU A 169 -27.01 -27.50 -15.70
#